data_AF-A0A350PIN5-F1
#
_entry.id   AF-A0A350PIN5-F1
#
_cell.length_a   1.000
_cell.length_b   1.000
_cell.length_c   1.000
_cell.angle_alpha   90.00
_cell.angle_beta   90.00
_cell.angle_gamma   90.00
#
_symmetry.space_group_name_H-M   'P 1'
#
loop_
_entity.id
_entity.type
_entity.pdbx_description
1 polymer ?
#
loop_
_entity_poly.entity_id
_entity_poly.type
_entity_poly.pdbx_seq_one_letter_code
_entity_poly.pdbx_strand_id
1 'polypeptide(L)'
;MLLDISESTAIHKETYQGNDSFQNVIATLRNVPSDYEADFLGFGSSVLPIDPAVVVPSGTQTNIYNAIENVVSSDEEYVSVILVTDGVITAGKNPIILARESHIPIHVIALGDTSKVKDVSIKNITTNGTGFTNTIHKITAELSQYGFDEHEISINLKSDDQLLDSKKLKINSDTEIYTLDFELELSSPGLQQY
;
A
#
# COMPACT_ATOMS: atom_id res chain seq x y z
N MET A 1 -13.60 17.93 -1.17
CA MET A 1 -13.46 16.47 -0.98
C MET A 1 -14.01 15.76 -2.20
N LEU A 2 -13.30 14.75 -2.70
CA LEU A 2 -13.68 13.92 -3.84
C LEU A 2 -14.02 12.51 -3.35
N LEU A 3 -15.28 12.10 -3.50
CA LEU A 3 -15.78 10.80 -3.05
C LEU A 3 -16.09 9.90 -4.25
N ASP A 4 -15.47 8.74 -4.29
CA ASP A 4 -15.74 7.72 -5.32
C ASP A 4 -17.10 7.06 -5.06
N ILE A 5 -18.07 7.38 -5.90
CA ILE A 5 -19.45 6.87 -5.80
C ILE A 5 -19.68 5.66 -6.70
N SER A 6 -18.61 4.98 -7.14
CA SER A 6 -18.72 3.75 -7.90
C SER A 6 -19.13 2.56 -7.05
N GLU A 7 -19.80 1.58 -7.65
CA GLU A 7 -20.26 0.37 -6.96
C GLU A 7 -19.11 -0.40 -6.29
N SER A 8 -17.87 -0.31 -6.79
CA SER A 8 -16.72 -1.02 -6.23
C SER A 8 -16.39 -0.59 -4.79
N THR A 9 -16.71 0.66 -4.43
CA THR A 9 -16.51 1.17 -3.07
C THR A 9 -17.56 0.66 -2.08
N ALA A 10 -18.69 0.14 -2.55
CA ALA A 10 -19.70 -0.50 -1.69
C ALA A 10 -19.50 -2.02 -1.53
N ILE A 11 -18.51 -2.61 -2.20
CA ILE A 11 -18.25 -4.06 -2.15
C ILE A 11 -17.60 -4.44 -0.82
N HIS A 12 -18.09 -5.52 -0.21
CA HIS A 12 -17.48 -6.14 0.96
C HIS A 12 -16.12 -6.77 0.63
N LYS A 13 -15.08 -6.48 1.42
CA LYS A 13 -13.71 -6.99 1.23
C LYS A 13 -13.13 -7.37 2.60
N GLU A 14 -13.03 -8.67 2.91
CA GLU A 14 -12.70 -9.26 4.23
C GLU A 14 -13.05 -8.41 5.46
N THR A 15 -12.23 -7.43 5.87
CA THR A 15 -12.50 -6.52 7.00
C THR A 15 -13.35 -5.28 6.66
N TYR A 16 -13.29 -4.83 5.41
CA TYR A 16 -14.09 -3.72 4.88
C TYR A 16 -15.53 -4.14 4.64
N GLN A 17 -16.46 -3.54 5.38
CA GLN A 17 -17.88 -3.88 5.42
C GLN A 17 -18.69 -3.23 4.29
N GLY A 18 -18.05 -2.95 3.15
CA GLY A 18 -18.71 -2.35 1.99
C GLY A 18 -19.31 -0.99 2.32
N ASN A 19 -20.60 -0.82 2.02
CA ASN A 19 -21.32 0.44 2.25
C ASN A 19 -21.24 0.92 3.72
N ASP A 20 -21.23 0.04 4.72
CA ASP A 20 -21.15 0.48 6.12
C ASP A 20 -19.81 1.16 6.42
N SER A 21 -18.70 0.59 5.94
CA SER A 21 -17.37 1.19 6.06
C SER A 21 -17.26 2.49 5.26
N PHE A 22 -17.83 2.54 4.06
CA PHE A 22 -17.94 3.77 3.26
C PHE A 22 -18.63 4.90 4.02
N GLN A 23 -19.82 4.63 4.59
CA GLN A 23 -20.60 5.61 5.35
C GLN A 23 -19.85 6.08 6.61
N ASN A 24 -19.13 5.18 7.30
CA ASN A 24 -18.33 5.55 8.47
C ASN A 24 -17.19 6.52 8.14
N VAL A 25 -16.51 6.32 7.00
CA VAL A 25 -15.48 7.25 6.53
C VAL A 25 -16.10 8.62 6.24
N ILE A 26 -17.23 8.67 5.54
CA ILE A 26 -17.90 9.92 5.21
C ILE A 26 -18.41 10.63 6.47
N ALA A 27 -19.01 9.90 7.40
CA ALA A 27 -19.47 10.45 8.68
C ALA A 27 -18.33 11.10 9.47
N THR A 28 -17.12 10.53 9.39
CA THR A 28 -15.91 11.11 9.98
C THR A 28 -15.50 12.39 9.27
N LEU A 29 -15.45 12.36 7.93
CA LEU A 29 -15.05 13.49 7.10
C LEU A 29 -16.00 14.68 7.17
N ARG A 30 -17.26 14.46 7.52
CA ARG A 30 -18.23 15.55 7.78
C ARG A 30 -17.87 16.43 8.98
N ASN A 31 -17.08 15.91 9.92
CA ASN A 31 -16.66 16.65 11.11
C ASN A 31 -15.42 17.51 10.80
N VAL A 32 -15.61 18.47 9.91
CA VAL A 32 -14.54 19.39 9.50
C VAL A 32 -14.33 20.44 10.60
N PRO A 33 -13.07 20.76 10.96
CA PRO A 33 -12.78 21.84 11.90
C PRO A 33 -13.38 23.17 11.44
N SER A 34 -13.80 24.02 12.39
CA SER A 34 -14.59 25.23 12.11
C SER A 34 -13.84 26.31 11.29
N ASP A 35 -12.53 26.18 11.17
CA ASP A 35 -11.65 27.04 10.37
C ASP A 35 -11.60 26.64 8.89
N TYR A 36 -12.24 25.53 8.49
CA TYR A 36 -12.31 25.07 7.11
C TYR A 36 -13.75 24.94 6.62
N GLU A 37 -13.93 25.23 5.34
CA GLU A 37 -15.13 24.91 4.58
C GLU A 37 -14.85 23.70 3.68
N ALA A 38 -15.83 22.81 3.54
CA ALA A 38 -15.66 21.58 2.77
C ALA A 38 -16.78 21.37 1.76
N ASP A 39 -16.40 21.40 0.48
CA ASP A 39 -17.24 20.92 -0.60
C ASP A 39 -17.14 19.41 -0.73
N PHE A 40 -18.28 18.75 -0.99
CA PHE A 40 -18.36 17.33 -1.25
C PHE A 40 -18.76 17.10 -2.70
N LEU A 41 -17.85 16.51 -3.48
CA LEU A 41 -18.08 16.12 -4.85
C LEU A 41 -18.04 14.60 -4.96
N GLY A 42 -19.07 14.00 -5.53
CA GLY A 42 -19.09 12.59 -5.92
C GLY A 42 -18.53 12.44 -7.33
N PHE A 43 -17.68 11.44 -7.56
CA PHE A 43 -17.15 11.14 -8.88
C PHE A 43 -17.34 9.69 -9.30
N GLY A 44 -17.51 9.51 -10.61
CA GLY A 44 -17.62 8.22 -11.28
C GLY A 44 -17.46 8.40 -12.79
N SER A 45 -18.57 8.37 -13.53
CA SER A 45 -18.60 8.80 -14.94
C SER A 45 -18.56 10.33 -15.13
N SER A 46 -18.93 11.07 -14.09
CA SER A 46 -18.93 12.52 -14.02
C SER A 46 -18.62 12.96 -12.59
N VAL A 47 -18.30 14.24 -12.40
CA VAL A 47 -18.08 14.87 -11.08
C VAL A 47 -19.26 15.78 -10.79
N LEU A 48 -19.90 15.60 -9.63
CA LEU A 48 -21.09 16.34 -9.24
C LEU A 48 -21.06 16.67 -7.74
N PRO A 49 -21.61 17.83 -7.31
CA PRO A 49 -21.86 18.08 -5.89
C PRO A 49 -22.81 17.04 -5.30
N ILE A 50 -22.53 16.61 -4.07
CA ILE A 50 -23.33 15.61 -3.36
C ILE A 50 -23.58 16.02 -1.92
N ASP A 51 -24.66 15.50 -1.34
CA ASP A 51 -24.87 15.53 0.10
C ASP A 51 -24.24 14.28 0.74
N PRO A 52 -23.16 14.44 1.54
CA PRO A 52 -22.49 13.31 2.18
C PRO A 52 -23.37 12.58 3.21
N ALA A 53 -24.51 13.15 3.63
CA ALA A 53 -25.43 12.49 4.56
C ALA A 53 -26.30 11.40 3.90
N VAL A 54 -26.47 11.45 2.57
CA VAL A 54 -27.39 10.57 1.83
C VAL A 54 -26.76 9.91 0.60
N VAL A 55 -25.47 10.15 0.34
CA VAL A 55 -24.77 9.57 -0.80
C VAL A 55 -24.67 8.05 -0.69
N VAL A 56 -24.97 7.36 -1.79
CA VAL A 56 -24.84 5.90 -1.91
C VAL A 56 -24.02 5.57 -3.16
N PRO A 57 -22.98 4.73 -3.06
CA PRO A 57 -22.22 4.30 -4.23
C PRO A 57 -23.09 3.45 -5.15
N SER A 58 -23.21 3.87 -6.40
CA SER A 58 -24.05 3.23 -7.43
C SER A 58 -23.55 3.44 -8.86
N GLY A 59 -22.41 4.11 -9.03
CA GLY A 59 -21.81 4.36 -10.33
C GLY A 59 -21.10 3.14 -10.90
N THR A 60 -21.21 2.89 -12.20
CA THR A 60 -20.54 1.75 -12.85
C THR A 60 -19.13 2.07 -13.33
N GLN A 61 -18.62 3.27 -13.05
CA GLN A 61 -17.36 3.77 -13.56
C GLN A 61 -16.63 4.60 -12.50
N THR A 62 -15.30 4.57 -12.57
CA THR A 62 -14.38 5.28 -11.69
C THR A 62 -13.35 6.00 -12.56
N ASN A 63 -13.45 7.32 -12.64
CA ASN A 63 -12.54 8.17 -13.40
C ASN A 63 -11.83 9.18 -12.50
N ILE A 64 -10.80 8.72 -11.80
CA ILE A 64 -10.02 9.53 -10.86
C ILE A 64 -9.34 10.71 -11.57
N TYR A 65 -8.86 10.51 -12.81
CA TYR A 65 -8.23 11.59 -13.57
C TYR A 65 -9.20 12.76 -13.77
N ASN A 66 -10.43 12.49 -14.20
CA ASN A 66 -11.45 13.54 -14.38
C ASN A 66 -11.83 14.20 -13.05
N ALA A 67 -11.90 13.43 -11.96
CA ALA A 67 -12.16 13.96 -10.62
C ALA A 67 -11.10 14.98 -10.18
N ILE A 68 -9.83 14.65 -10.35
CA ILE A 68 -8.71 15.55 -10.02
C ILE A 68 -8.69 16.74 -10.98
N GLU A 69 -8.83 16.50 -12.29
CA GLU A 69 -8.82 17.55 -13.31
C GLU A 69 -9.91 18.58 -13.07
N ASN A 70 -11.12 18.14 -12.67
CA ASN A 70 -12.24 19.04 -12.39
C ASN A 70 -11.96 20.02 -11.25
N VAL A 71 -11.22 19.57 -10.22
CA VAL A 71 -10.85 20.42 -9.08
C VAL A 71 -9.65 21.30 -9.40
N VAL A 72 -8.62 20.75 -10.03
CA VAL A 72 -7.38 21.47 -10.36
C VAL A 72 -7.59 22.55 -11.42
N SER A 73 -8.57 22.35 -12.33
CA SER A 73 -8.93 23.33 -13.35
C SER A 73 -10.10 24.26 -12.95
N SER A 74 -10.63 24.10 -11.74
CA SER A 74 -11.68 24.99 -11.22
C SER A 74 -11.13 26.38 -10.96
N ASP A 75 -11.97 27.40 -11.10
CA ASP A 75 -11.66 28.77 -10.67
C ASP A 75 -11.74 28.93 -9.13
N GLU A 76 -12.22 27.90 -8.41
CA GLU A 76 -12.30 27.86 -6.95
C GLU A 76 -10.92 27.65 -6.31
N GLU A 77 -10.61 28.41 -5.25
CA GLU A 77 -9.33 28.35 -4.55
C GLU A 77 -9.31 27.25 -3.46
N TYR A 78 -9.21 25.99 -3.88
CA TYR A 78 -9.04 24.88 -2.95
C TYR A 78 -7.63 24.81 -2.36
N VAL A 79 -7.55 24.78 -1.03
CA VAL A 79 -6.26 24.64 -0.31
C VAL A 79 -5.76 23.19 -0.21
N SER A 80 -6.65 22.21 -0.36
CA SER A 80 -6.35 20.78 -0.26
C SER A 80 -7.47 19.93 -0.83
N VAL A 81 -7.13 18.76 -1.37
CA VAL A 81 -8.08 17.74 -1.82
C VAL A 81 -7.91 16.48 -0.97
N ILE A 82 -9.02 16.00 -0.41
CA ILE A 82 -9.12 14.64 0.12
C ILE A 82 -9.83 13.79 -0.93
N LEU A 83 -9.13 12.80 -1.47
CA LEU A 83 -9.64 11.80 -2.40
C LEU A 83 -9.96 10.51 -1.65
N VAL A 84 -11.21 10.07 -1.72
CA VAL A 84 -11.68 8.84 -1.07
C VAL A 84 -12.10 7.84 -2.14
N THR A 85 -11.38 6.74 -2.26
CA THR A 85 -11.57 5.74 -3.34
C THR A 85 -10.98 4.40 -2.94
N ASP A 86 -11.44 3.32 -3.55
CA ASP A 86 -10.80 2.01 -3.44
C ASP A 86 -9.65 1.80 -4.46
N GLY A 87 -9.36 2.82 -5.28
CA GLY A 87 -8.24 2.85 -6.21
C GLY A 87 -8.48 2.12 -7.53
N VAL A 88 -9.67 1.54 -7.73
CA VAL A 88 -10.00 0.79 -8.95
C VAL A 88 -10.39 1.76 -10.07
N ILE A 89 -9.43 2.10 -10.95
CA ILE A 89 -9.68 2.98 -12.10
C ILE A 89 -10.26 2.17 -13.26
N THR A 90 -11.43 2.58 -13.77
CA THR A 90 -12.11 1.91 -14.90
C THR A 90 -12.25 2.79 -16.14
N ALA A 91 -11.97 4.10 -16.03
CA ALA A 91 -11.96 5.02 -17.16
C ALA A 91 -11.01 6.20 -16.96
N GLY A 92 -10.77 6.92 -18.05
CA GLY A 92 -9.89 8.08 -18.08
C GLY A 92 -8.42 7.70 -18.25
N LYS A 93 -7.56 8.70 -18.05
CA LYS A 93 -6.11 8.54 -18.12
C LYS A 93 -5.56 8.12 -16.76
N ASN A 94 -4.28 7.75 -16.72
CA ASN A 94 -3.60 7.54 -15.45
C ASN A 94 -3.50 8.87 -14.67
N PRO A 95 -4.06 8.97 -13.44
CA PRO A 95 -4.09 10.21 -12.68
C PRO A 95 -2.75 10.57 -12.03
N ILE A 96 -1.77 9.66 -12.00
CA ILE A 96 -0.53 9.84 -11.20
C ILE A 96 0.24 11.10 -11.60
N ILE A 97 0.39 11.36 -12.90
CA ILE A 97 1.15 12.54 -13.36
C ILE A 97 0.40 13.82 -12.96
N LEU A 98 -0.91 13.89 -13.25
CA LEU A 98 -1.76 15.03 -12.89
C LEU A 98 -1.75 15.28 -11.38
N ALA A 99 -1.88 14.21 -10.57
CA ALA A 99 -1.87 14.31 -9.12
C ALA A 99 -0.52 14.81 -8.58
N ARG A 100 0.59 14.36 -9.18
CA ARG A 100 1.95 14.78 -8.79
C ARG A 100 2.29 16.20 -9.19
N GLU A 101 1.75 16.67 -10.31
CA GLU A 101 1.98 18.02 -10.84
C GLU A 101 0.95 19.05 -10.33
N SER A 102 -0.09 18.60 -9.62
CA SER A 102 -1.10 19.44 -9.02
C SER A 102 -0.47 20.48 -8.07
N HIS A 103 -0.89 21.74 -8.22
CA HIS A 103 -0.55 22.80 -7.27
C HIS A 103 -1.34 22.70 -5.96
N ILE A 104 -2.41 21.89 -5.94
CA ILE A 104 -3.22 21.60 -4.74
C ILE A 104 -2.74 20.27 -4.15
N PRO A 105 -2.38 20.21 -2.86
CA PRO A 105 -2.05 18.95 -2.19
C PRO A 105 -3.23 17.97 -2.25
N ILE A 106 -2.96 16.73 -2.67
CA ILE A 106 -3.95 15.66 -2.75
C ILE A 106 -3.60 14.59 -1.71
N HIS A 107 -4.49 14.40 -0.74
CA HIS A 107 -4.42 13.34 0.26
C HIS A 107 -5.40 12.23 -0.11
N VAL A 108 -4.97 10.97 0.02
CA VAL A 108 -5.80 9.83 -0.36
C VAL A 108 -6.21 9.04 0.88
N ILE A 109 -7.50 8.79 1.00
CA ILE A 109 -8.07 7.81 1.93
C ILE A 109 -8.48 6.61 1.11
N ALA A 110 -7.74 5.52 1.26
CA ALA A 110 -8.03 4.27 0.58
C ALA A 110 -9.23 3.57 1.25
N LEU A 111 -10.20 3.15 0.43
CA LEU A 111 -11.34 2.34 0.84
C LEU A 111 -11.09 0.87 0.51
N GLY A 112 -11.17 0.01 1.51
CA GLY A 112 -11.01 -1.41 1.30
C GLY A 112 -10.31 -2.05 2.47
N ASP A 113 -9.87 -3.28 2.25
CA ASP A 113 -9.16 -4.02 3.27
C ASP A 113 -7.70 -3.57 3.34
N THR A 114 -7.22 -3.31 4.55
CA THR A 114 -5.78 -3.20 4.84
C THR A 114 -5.17 -4.55 5.15
N SER A 115 -5.85 -5.67 4.82
CA SER A 115 -5.29 -7.00 4.96
C SER A 115 -4.05 -7.09 4.09
N LYS A 116 -2.93 -6.72 4.73
CA LYS A 116 -1.59 -7.11 4.35
C LYS A 116 -1.70 -8.61 4.23
N VAL A 117 -1.79 -9.11 2.99
CA VAL A 117 -1.71 -10.55 2.74
C VAL A 117 -0.47 -11.00 3.50
N LYS A 118 -0.64 -11.98 4.40
CA LYS A 118 0.45 -12.49 5.21
C LYS A 118 1.50 -13.06 4.26
N ASP A 119 2.53 -12.28 4.00
CA ASP A 119 3.60 -12.65 3.08
C ASP A 119 4.95 -12.25 3.66
N VAL A 120 5.92 -13.14 3.47
CA VAL A 120 7.32 -12.95 3.84
C VAL A 120 8.14 -13.43 2.65
N SER A 121 8.95 -12.52 2.10
CA SER A 121 9.76 -12.83 0.91
C SER A 121 11.19 -12.35 1.09
N ILE A 122 12.16 -13.13 0.58
CA ILE A 122 13.54 -12.67 0.43
C ILE A 122 13.59 -11.78 -0.82
N LYS A 123 13.91 -10.50 -0.63
CA LYS A 123 13.99 -9.52 -1.72
C LYS A 123 15.33 -9.57 -2.43
N ASN A 124 16.40 -9.61 -1.65
CA ASN A 124 17.76 -9.59 -2.17
C ASN A 124 18.66 -10.50 -1.35
N ILE A 125 19.65 -11.08 -2.02
CA ILE A 125 20.74 -11.81 -1.39
C ILE A 125 22.05 -11.20 -1.92
N THR A 126 22.86 -10.67 -1.02
CA THR A 126 24.17 -10.10 -1.31
C THR A 126 25.24 -11.01 -0.73
N THR A 127 26.14 -11.50 -1.59
CA THR A 127 27.30 -12.27 -1.16
C THR A 127 28.43 -12.14 -2.18
N ASN A 128 29.66 -12.43 -1.76
CA ASN A 128 30.80 -12.47 -2.68
C ASN A 128 30.72 -13.75 -3.54
N GLY A 129 30.87 -13.61 -4.87
CA GLY A 129 30.83 -14.76 -5.79
C GLY A 129 32.05 -15.69 -5.73
N THR A 130 33.09 -15.31 -4.98
CA THR A 130 34.31 -16.10 -4.77
C THR A 130 34.71 -16.04 -3.30
N GLY A 131 35.14 -17.17 -2.74
CA GLY A 131 35.67 -17.27 -1.39
C GLY A 131 36.80 -18.30 -1.31
N PHE A 132 37.56 -18.27 -0.21
CA PHE A 132 38.67 -19.19 0.01
C PHE A 132 38.27 -20.26 1.03
N THR A 133 38.77 -21.48 0.85
CA THR A 133 38.57 -22.54 1.84
C THR A 133 39.16 -22.14 3.20
N ASN A 134 38.52 -22.56 4.29
CA ASN A 134 38.84 -22.22 5.67
C ASN A 134 38.72 -20.72 5.97
N THR A 135 37.78 -20.03 5.30
CA THR A 135 37.39 -18.66 5.62
C THR A 135 35.89 -18.56 5.89
N ILE A 136 35.52 -17.54 6.68
CA ILE A 136 34.12 -17.22 6.95
C ILE A 136 33.61 -16.32 5.83
N HIS A 137 32.53 -16.74 5.19
CA HIS A 137 31.89 -16.06 4.09
C HIS A 137 30.56 -15.46 4.55
N LYS A 138 30.36 -14.17 4.27
CA LYS A 138 29.16 -13.44 4.67
C LYS A 138 28.10 -13.47 3.57
N ILE A 139 26.86 -13.78 3.95
CA ILE A 139 25.68 -13.72 3.09
C ILE A 139 24.68 -12.78 3.76
N THR A 140 24.34 -11.68 3.11
CA THR A 140 23.35 -10.72 3.60
C THR A 140 22.04 -10.91 2.85
N ALA A 141 20.97 -11.25 3.56
CA ALA A 141 19.64 -11.37 3.02
C ALA A 141 18.78 -10.17 3.42
N GLU A 142 18.09 -9.58 2.46
CA GLU A 142 17.05 -8.60 2.67
C GLU A 142 15.69 -9.29 2.61
N LEU A 143 14.90 -9.12 3.66
CA LEU A 143 13.60 -9.73 3.83
C LEU A 143 12.54 -8.63 3.81
N SER A 144 11.46 -8.81 3.05
CA SER A 144 10.24 -8.04 3.24
C SER A 144 9.20 -8.85 3.98
N GLN A 145 8.44 -8.21 4.87
CA GLN A 145 7.29 -8.82 5.52
C GLN A 145 6.07 -7.92 5.44
N TYR A 146 4.89 -8.54 5.31
CA TYR A 146 3.60 -7.90 5.39
C TYR A 146 2.67 -8.76 6.25
N GLY A 147 2.09 -8.19 7.32
CA GLY A 147 1.05 -8.85 8.11
C GLY A 147 1.56 -9.93 9.09
N PHE A 148 2.88 -9.96 9.38
CA PHE A 148 3.49 -10.85 10.38
C PHE A 148 3.81 -10.14 11.71
N ASP A 149 3.14 -9.04 11.97
CA ASP A 149 3.35 -8.19 13.15
C ASP A 149 3.32 -9.02 14.45
N GLU A 150 4.29 -8.78 15.35
CA GLU A 150 4.48 -9.49 16.63
C GLU A 150 4.72 -11.01 16.54
N HIS A 151 5.01 -11.56 15.36
CA HIS A 151 5.42 -12.95 15.21
C HIS A 151 6.95 -13.10 15.16
N GLU A 152 7.45 -14.24 15.62
CA GLU A 152 8.85 -14.66 15.40
C GLU A 152 8.91 -15.52 14.14
N ILE A 153 9.75 -15.16 13.19
CA ILE A 153 10.02 -15.94 11.98
C ILE A 153 11.42 -16.53 12.05
N SER A 154 11.60 -17.72 11.48
CA SER A 154 12.89 -18.39 11.36
C SER A 154 13.32 -18.42 9.90
N ILE A 155 14.50 -17.86 9.64
CA ILE A 155 15.12 -17.81 8.32
C ILE A 155 16.28 -18.79 8.33
N ASN A 156 16.30 -19.69 7.34
CA ASN A 156 17.24 -20.80 7.27
C ASN A 156 18.09 -20.69 6.01
N LEU A 157 19.42 -20.80 6.16
CA LEU A 157 20.36 -21.00 5.07
C LEU A 157 20.58 -22.51 4.88
N LYS A 158 20.46 -23.03 3.66
CA LYS A 158 20.56 -24.48 3.39
C LYS A 158 21.42 -24.78 2.17
N SER A 159 22.10 -25.93 2.15
CA SER A 159 22.73 -26.50 0.95
C SER A 159 22.20 -27.91 0.75
N ASP A 160 21.65 -28.24 -0.43
CA ASP A 160 21.11 -29.58 -0.71
C ASP A 160 20.24 -30.15 0.44
N ASP A 161 19.29 -29.33 0.93
CA ASP A 161 18.41 -29.57 2.09
C ASP A 161 19.07 -29.64 3.48
N GLN A 162 20.40 -29.64 3.56
CA GLN A 162 21.14 -29.53 4.82
C GLN A 162 21.06 -28.10 5.37
N LEU A 163 20.58 -27.95 6.60
CA LEU A 163 20.59 -26.68 7.32
C LEU A 163 22.02 -26.28 7.67
N LEU A 164 22.45 -25.12 7.16
CA LEU A 164 23.78 -24.56 7.40
C LEU A 164 23.77 -23.53 8.54
N ASP A 165 22.76 -22.66 8.57
CA ASP A 165 22.56 -21.66 9.63
C ASP A 165 21.07 -21.31 9.77
N SER A 166 20.65 -20.82 10.93
CA SER A 166 19.27 -20.42 11.22
C SER A 166 19.23 -19.17 12.09
N LYS A 167 18.47 -18.17 11.66
CA LYS A 167 18.25 -16.93 12.41
C LYS A 167 16.78 -16.75 12.74
N LYS A 168 16.53 -16.39 14.00
CA LYS A 168 15.21 -15.98 14.49
C LYS A 168 15.10 -14.46 14.41
N LEU A 169 14.02 -13.98 13.83
CA LEU A 169 13.74 -12.56 13.70
C LEU A 169 12.36 -12.29 14.30
N LYS A 170 12.32 -11.40 15.31
CA LYS A 170 11.07 -10.87 15.82
C LYS A 170 10.60 -9.73 14.93
N ILE A 171 9.41 -9.89 14.34
CA ILE A 171 8.79 -8.86 13.51
C ILE A 171 8.19 -7.76 14.39
N ASN A 172 8.40 -6.53 13.97
CA ASN A 172 7.88 -5.29 14.52
C ASN A 172 6.88 -4.72 13.49
N SER A 173 5.70 -4.31 13.94
CA SER A 173 4.63 -3.76 13.10
C SER A 173 5.07 -2.58 12.23
N ASP A 174 6.08 -1.83 12.68
CA ASP A 174 6.50 -0.59 12.03
C ASP A 174 7.66 -0.81 11.04
N THR A 175 8.10 -2.06 10.83
CA THR A 175 9.24 -2.39 9.98
C THR A 175 8.84 -3.40 8.91
N GLU A 176 8.91 -2.99 7.65
CA GLU A 176 8.57 -3.85 6.50
C GLU A 176 9.80 -4.55 5.91
N ILE A 177 11.00 -3.97 6.06
CA ILE A 177 12.24 -4.50 5.50
C ILE A 177 13.23 -4.81 6.62
N TYR A 178 13.80 -6.01 6.59
CA TYR A 178 14.83 -6.47 7.51
C TYR A 178 16.07 -6.92 6.77
N THR A 179 17.23 -6.69 7.37
CA THR A 179 18.51 -7.18 6.87
C THR A 179 19.09 -8.18 7.86
N LEU A 180 19.43 -9.38 7.37
CA LEU A 180 19.97 -10.48 8.15
C LEU A 180 21.29 -10.93 7.53
N ASP A 181 22.32 -11.07 8.36
CA ASP A 181 23.63 -11.56 7.94
C ASP A 181 23.80 -13.02 8.37
N PHE A 182 24.16 -13.91 7.46
CA PHE A 182 24.55 -15.30 7.72
C PHE A 182 26.06 -15.44 7.52
N GLU A 183 26.66 -16.32 8.31
CA GLU A 183 28.09 -16.64 8.23
C GLU A 183 28.25 -18.12 7.89
N LEU A 184 29.00 -18.39 6.82
CA LEU A 184 29.23 -19.74 6.31
C LEU A 184 30.73 -20.03 6.24
N GLU A 185 31.17 -21.10 6.88
CA GLU A 185 32.55 -21.58 6.72
C GLU A 185 32.68 -22.37 5.40
N LEU A 186 33.59 -21.93 4.53
CA LEU A 186 33.85 -22.63 3.27
C LEU A 186 34.85 -23.77 3.48
N SER A 187 34.37 -25.01 3.61
CA SER A 187 35.22 -26.17 3.91
C SER A 187 35.74 -26.92 2.67
N SER A 188 35.11 -26.75 1.51
CA SER A 188 35.39 -27.54 0.30
C SER A 188 35.59 -26.68 -0.96
N PRO A 189 36.60 -27.00 -1.80
CA PRO A 189 36.80 -26.31 -3.08
C PRO A 189 35.74 -26.72 -4.10
N GLY A 190 35.50 -25.84 -5.09
CA GLY A 190 34.57 -26.09 -6.20
C GLY A 190 33.40 -25.10 -6.25
N LEU A 191 32.51 -25.26 -7.23
CA LEU A 191 31.24 -24.52 -7.30
C LEU A 191 30.30 -25.06 -6.22
N GLN A 192 29.79 -24.18 -5.36
CA GLN A 192 28.88 -24.52 -4.26
C GLN A 192 27.58 -23.74 -4.42
N GLN A 193 26.45 -24.37 -4.11
CA GLN A 193 25.12 -23.75 -4.16
C GLN A 193 24.45 -23.84 -2.78
N TYR A 194 23.90 -22.72 -2.34
CA TYR A 194 23.32 -22.49 -1.02
C TYR A 194 22.01 -21.71 -1.15
#